data_AF-A0A1H8AB84-F1
#
_entry.id   AF-A0A1H8AB84-F1
#
_cell.length_a   1.000
_cell.length_b   1.000
_cell.length_c   1.000
_cell.angle_alpha   90.00
_cell.angle_beta   90.00
_cell.angle_gamma   90.00
#
_symmetry.space_group_name_H-M   'P 1'
#
loop_
_entity.id
_entity.type
_entity.pdbx_description
1 polymer ?
#
loop_
_entity_poly.entity_id
_entity_poly.type
_entity_poly.pdbx_seq_one_letter_code
_entity_poly.pdbx_strand_id
1 'polypeptide(L)'
;MLQKVWADLAYEGPRVERIAQQAGVEVEIVKRTDPNPGFVVQAKRWIVERTLGWLSRERRLARDYERTEESVEAFVYTGMIRLMLRRLA
;
A
#
# COMPACT_ATOMS: atom_id res chain seq x y z
N MET A 1 13.60 0.63 -13.69
CA MET A 1 12.44 1.52 -13.92
C MET A 1 11.19 0.77 -13.50
N LEU A 2 10.23 1.43 -12.82
CA LEU A 2 8.97 0.80 -12.44
C LEU A 2 8.13 0.57 -13.70
N GLN A 3 7.71 -0.67 -13.97
CA GLN A 3 6.98 -0.99 -15.20
C GLN A 3 5.47 -1.02 -15.00
N LYS A 4 5.01 -1.46 -13.82
CA LYS A 4 3.60 -1.74 -13.57
C LYS A 4 3.20 -1.48 -12.12
N VAL A 5 1.99 -0.94 -11.95
CA VAL A 5 1.35 -0.65 -10.66
C VAL A 5 -0.05 -1.27 -10.65
N TRP A 6 -0.40 -1.95 -9.55
CA TRP A 6 -1.76 -2.39 -9.27
C TRP A 6 -2.44 -1.38 -8.36
N ALA A 7 -3.67 -0.99 -8.70
CA ALA A 7 -4.47 -0.07 -7.89
C ALA A 7 -5.91 -0.58 -7.75
N ASP A 8 -6.63 -0.09 -6.75
CA ASP A 8 -8.05 -0.43 -6.59
C ASP A 8 -8.95 0.47 -7.46
N LEU A 9 -10.26 0.20 -7.40
CA LEU A 9 -11.26 0.89 -8.20
C LEU A 9 -11.31 2.41 -7.96
N ALA A 10 -10.91 2.90 -6.77
CA ALA A 10 -10.95 4.34 -6.48
C ALA A 10 -9.90 5.13 -7.28
N TYR A 11 -8.92 4.45 -7.86
CA TYR A 11 -7.92 5.04 -8.75
C TYR A 11 -8.29 4.96 -10.23
N GLU A 12 -9.51 4.52 -10.57
CA GLU A 12 -10.01 4.59 -11.95
C GLU A 12 -10.30 6.05 -12.34
N GLY A 13 -9.77 6.48 -13.48
CA GLY A 13 -10.12 7.76 -14.08
C GLY A 13 -8.99 8.49 -14.81
N PRO A 14 -9.34 9.55 -15.55
CA PRO A 14 -8.46 10.22 -16.52
C PRO A 14 -7.25 10.90 -15.87
N ARG A 15 -7.34 11.25 -14.57
CA ARG A 15 -6.20 11.81 -13.83
C ARG A 15 -5.10 10.78 -13.63
N VAL A 16 -5.45 9.57 -13.20
CA VAL A 16 -4.48 8.51 -12.92
C VAL A 16 -3.86 8.03 -14.23
N GLU A 17 -4.66 7.85 -15.28
CA GLU A 17 -4.19 7.49 -16.63
C GLU A 17 -3.15 8.50 -17.15
N ARG A 18 -3.42 9.80 -17.03
CA ARG A 18 -2.48 10.85 -17.47
C ARG A 18 -1.16 10.79 -16.72
N ILE A 19 -1.21 10.62 -15.40
CA ILE A 19 0.00 10.54 -14.56
C ILE A 19 0.80 9.28 -14.90
N ALA A 20 0.11 8.16 -15.09
CA ALA A 20 0.72 6.88 -15.47
C ALA A 20 1.47 6.98 -16.81
N GLN A 21 0.85 7.62 -17.81
CA GLN A 21 1.48 7.88 -19.11
C GLN A 21 2.72 8.77 -18.99
N GLN A 22 2.64 9.86 -18.21
CA GLN A 22 3.78 10.75 -17.96
C GLN A 22 4.93 10.04 -17.25
N ALA A 23 4.61 9.12 -16.34
CA ALA A 23 5.59 8.32 -15.61
C ALA A 23 6.14 7.11 -16.41
N GLY A 24 5.54 6.77 -17.56
CA GLY A 24 5.89 5.58 -18.33
C GLY A 24 5.57 4.27 -17.59
N VAL A 25 4.51 4.27 -16.77
CA VAL A 25 4.10 3.15 -15.92
C VAL A 25 2.74 2.63 -16.36
N GLU A 26 2.59 1.31 -16.48
CA GLU A 26 1.28 0.68 -16.68
C GLU A 26 0.50 0.63 -15.35
N VAL A 27 -0.73 1.12 -15.31
CA VAL A 27 -1.61 0.98 -14.15
C VAL A 27 -2.70 -0.05 -14.45
N GLU A 28 -2.74 -1.13 -13.68
CA GLU A 28 -3.79 -2.14 -13.72
C GLU A 28 -4.76 -1.92 -12.54
N ILE A 29 -6.01 -1.61 -12.85
CA ILE A 29 -7.08 -1.49 -11.85
C ILE A 29 -7.62 -2.88 -11.52
N VAL A 30 -7.41 -3.32 -10.28
CA VAL A 30 -7.90 -4.61 -9.77
C VAL A 30 -9.37 -4.47 -9.40
N LYS A 31 -10.25 -4.89 -10.31
CA LYS A 31 -11.70 -4.88 -10.13
C LYS A 31 -12.19 -6.15 -9.42
N ARG A 32 -13.25 -6.03 -8.63
CA ARG A 32 -14.03 -7.19 -8.19
C ARG A 32 -14.80 -7.73 -9.39
N THR A 33 -14.65 -9.02 -9.68
CA THR A 33 -15.32 -9.69 -10.80
C THR A 33 -16.47 -10.60 -10.38
N ASP A 34 -16.69 -10.81 -9.09
CA ASP A 34 -17.69 -11.75 -8.60
C ASP A 34 -19.11 -11.16 -8.54
N PRO A 35 -20.12 -11.88 -9.06
CA PRO A 35 -21.52 -11.47 -9.00
C PRO A 35 -22.17 -11.72 -7.63
N ASN A 36 -21.54 -12.54 -6.77
CA ASN A 36 -22.09 -12.94 -5.48
C ASN A 36 -21.67 -11.97 -4.35
N PRO A 37 -22.59 -11.59 -3.45
CA PRO A 37 -22.24 -10.83 -2.25
C PRO A 37 -21.36 -11.68 -1.32
N GLY A 38 -20.27 -11.08 -0.83
CA GLY A 38 -19.28 -11.75 0.03
C GLY A 38 -17.89 -11.14 -0.05
N PHE A 39 -16.97 -11.69 0.76
CA PHE A 39 -15.55 -11.37 0.69
C PHE A 39 -14.88 -12.18 -0.43
N VAL A 40 -14.17 -11.49 -1.31
CA VAL A 40 -13.45 -12.08 -2.43
C VAL A 40 -12.00 -11.63 -2.36
N VAL A 41 -11.08 -12.58 -2.44
CA VAL A 41 -9.65 -12.30 -2.43
C VAL A 41 -9.27 -11.59 -3.72
N GLN A 42 -8.87 -10.33 -3.62
CA GLN A 42 -8.31 -9.59 -4.75
C GLN A 42 -6.83 -9.94 -4.91
N ALA A 43 -6.41 -10.18 -6.16
CA ALA A 43 -5.02 -10.44 -6.48
C ALA A 43 -4.12 -9.32 -5.94
N LYS A 44 -3.02 -9.69 -5.27
CA LYS A 44 -1.98 -8.80 -4.72
C LYS A 44 -2.41 -7.83 -3.61
N ARG A 45 -3.70 -7.62 -3.37
CA ARG A 45 -4.21 -6.77 -2.27
C ARG A 45 -3.69 -7.20 -0.90
N TRP A 46 -3.56 -8.51 -0.69
CA TRP A 46 -3.01 -9.08 0.54
C TRP A 46 -1.62 -8.56 0.88
N ILE A 47 -0.81 -8.12 -0.11
CA ILE A 47 0.53 -7.58 0.12
C ILE A 47 0.44 -6.24 0.87
N VAL A 48 -0.47 -5.37 0.44
CA VAL A 48 -0.71 -4.05 1.06
C VAL A 48 -1.29 -4.23 2.45
N GLU A 49 -2.35 -5.02 2.58
CA GLU A 49 -3.02 -5.28 3.86
C GLU A 49 -2.08 -5.93 4.87
N ARG A 50 -1.20 -6.84 4.42
CA ARG A 50 -0.16 -7.44 5.26
C ARG A 50 0.84 -6.41 5.75
N THR A 51 1.31 -5.51 4.88
CA THR A 51 2.23 -4.42 5.28
C THR A 51 1.58 -3.50 6.30
N LEU A 52 0.34 -3.07 6.06
CA LEU A 52 -0.43 -2.28 7.01
C LEU A 52 -0.64 -3.05 8.32
N GLY A 53 -0.94 -4.34 8.26
CA GLY A 53 -1.08 -5.19 9.44
C GLY A 53 0.20 -5.32 10.26
N TRP A 54 1.39 -5.26 9.63
CA TRP A 54 2.65 -5.19 10.37
C TRP A 54 2.84 -3.84 11.06
N LEU A 55 2.54 -2.74 10.36
CA LEU A 55 2.62 -1.39 10.93
C LEU A 55 1.63 -1.20 12.08
N SER A 56 0.39 -1.70 11.97
CA SER A 56 -0.60 -1.66 13.05
C SER A 56 -0.20 -2.47 14.28
N ARG A 57 0.69 -3.47 14.13
CA ARG A 57 1.24 -4.25 15.24
C ARG A 57 2.47 -3.59 15.89
N GLU A 58 3.07 -2.60 15.25
CA GLU A 58 4.17 -1.84 15.85
C GLU A 58 3.61 -0.88 16.89
N ARG A 59 3.85 -1.17 18.17
CA ARG A 59 3.31 -0.39 19.30
C ARG A 59 3.60 1.10 19.19
N ARG A 60 4.74 1.47 18.58
CA ARG A 60 5.12 2.88 18.38
C ARG A 60 4.16 3.64 17.45
N LEU A 61 3.53 2.93 16.51
CA LEU A 61 2.59 3.45 15.51
C LEU A 61 1.12 3.22 15.88
N ALA A 62 0.84 2.66 17.07
CA ALA A 62 -0.53 2.36 17.49
C ALA A 62 -1.41 3.61 17.66
N ARG A 63 -0.77 4.77 17.83
CA ARG A 63 -1.43 6.07 17.92
C ARG A 63 -0.51 7.13 17.35
N ASP A 64 -1.09 8.10 16.68
CA ASP A 64 -0.37 9.27 16.18
C ASP A 64 -0.07 10.22 17.34
N TYR A 65 1.22 10.39 17.63
CA TYR A 65 1.71 11.29 18.68
C TYR A 65 2.56 12.41 18.10
N GLU A 66 2.83 12.36 16.80
CA GLU A 66 3.80 13.19 16.14
C GLU A 66 3.17 14.53 15.80
N ARG A 67 3.98 15.58 15.86
CA ARG A 67 3.52 16.93 15.52
C ARG A 67 3.68 17.25 14.02
N THR A 68 4.60 16.56 13.35
CA THR A 68 4.95 16.82 11.94
C THR A 68 4.83 15.54 11.13
N GLU A 69 4.42 15.69 9.88
CA GLU A 69 4.31 14.59 8.91
C GLU A 69 5.66 13.87 8.74
N GLU A 70 6.75 14.63 8.70
CA GLU A 70 8.13 14.11 8.62
C GLU A 70 8.47 13.17 9.79
N SER A 71 8.00 13.51 11.00
CA SER A 71 8.21 12.66 12.18
C SER A 71 7.41 11.37 12.06
N VAL A 72 6.15 11.44 11.61
CA VAL A 72 5.32 10.24 11.37
C VAL A 72 5.99 9.33 10.34
N GLU A 73 6.44 9.90 9.22
CA GLU A 73 7.09 9.18 8.14
C GLU A 73 8.36 8.45 8.63
N ALA A 74 9.18 9.13 9.42
CA ALA A 74 10.39 8.54 10.02
C ALA A 74 10.06 7.33 10.91
N PHE A 75 8.96 7.36 11.68
CA PHE A 75 8.55 6.21 12.48
C PHE A 75 8.01 5.05 11.65
N VAL A 76 7.32 5.32 10.53
CA VAL A 76 6.90 4.28 9.57
C VAL A 76 8.14 3.57 8.99
N TYR A 77 9.14 4.33 8.53
CA TYR A 77 10.39 3.74 8.04
C TYR A 77 11.11 2.92 9.11
N THR A 78 11.21 3.47 10.33
CA THR A 78 11.84 2.77 11.46
C THR A 78 11.14 1.44 11.76
N GLY A 79 9.81 1.41 11.74
CA GLY A 79 9.02 0.19 11.92
C GLY A 79 9.32 -0.87 10.84
N MET A 80 9.38 -0.46 9.57
CA MET A 80 9.72 -1.37 8.47
C MET A 80 11.17 -1.86 8.52
N ILE A 81 12.14 -1.01 8.86
CA ILE A 81 13.55 -1.40 9.03
C ILE A 81 13.66 -2.49 10.11
N ARG A 82 13.03 -2.27 11.27
CA ARG A 82 13.02 -3.24 12.37
C ARG A 82 12.41 -4.57 11.95
N LEU A 83 11.32 -4.54 11.19
CA LEU A 83 10.67 -5.75 10.66
C LEU A 83 11.60 -6.51 9.70
N MET A 84 12.25 -5.80 8.77
CA MET A 84 13.16 -6.41 7.80
C MET A 84 14.39 -7.02 8.48
N LEU A 85 15.00 -6.32 9.45
CA LEU A 85 16.12 -6.85 10.22
C LEU A 85 15.77 -8.16 10.94
N ARG A 86 14.57 -8.27 11.52
CA ARG A 86 14.10 -9.50 12.18
C ARG A 86 13.90 -10.69 11.24
N ARG A 87 13.80 -10.46 9.93
CA ARG A 87 13.58 -11.51 8.92
C ARG A 87 14.85 -11.95 8.21
N LEU A 88 15.92 -11.18 8.35
CA LEU A 88 17.24 -11.53 7.82
C LEU A 88 17.99 -12.48 8.75
N ALA A 89 17.62 -12.51 10.04
CA ALA A 89 18.19 -13.38 11.07
C ALA A 89 17.60 -14.79 11.03
#